data_AF-A0A8H4RLH4-F1
#
_entry.id   AF-A0A8H4RLH4-F1
#
_cell.length_a   1.000
_cell.length_b   1.000
_cell.length_c   1.000
_cell.angle_alpha   90.00
_cell.angle_beta   90.00
_cell.angle_gamma   90.00
#
_symmetry.space_group_name_H-M   'P 1'
#
loop_
_entity.id
_entity.type
_entity.pdbx_description
1 polymer ?
#
loop_
_entity_poly.entity_id
_entity_poly.type
_entity_poly.pdbx_seq_one_letter_code
_entity_poly.pdbx_strand_id
1 'polypeptide(L)'
;MYSKIPPLGKLKAKMGAAAEDASVSGVMHFVAARADEGAAKVTLPDLDSFSRFLRKAPSMLPTEIMFTIVDLLRVALVDARFSGYYAEEKDHKTIAPLLAYINTLKDCPYSLRLVALQTACNLFSSPLYSQHILSCPALTEPIVQLITTSLLDDKHHNVRVAAASLSFNIAVANSKIRAEEHREGLPEGDQIELAASLLEAISVEEESPEALKGFLLAFGYLLYRMPKDGDMVDLLKSMDAQGTVLAKKKLFPDEKLIQDIGEVLLGKGLE
;
A
#
# COMPACT_ATOMS: atom_id res chain seq x y z
N MET A 1 -1.81 -6.65 -7.00
CA MET A 1 -3.17 -6.11 -7.15
C MET A 1 -4.14 -6.96 -6.32
N TYR A 2 -5.02 -6.31 -5.56
CA TYR A 2 -6.05 -6.94 -4.73
C TYR A 2 -7.40 -6.89 -5.43
N SER A 3 -7.66 -7.87 -6.31
CA SER A 3 -8.81 -7.87 -7.24
C SER A 3 -10.04 -8.65 -6.77
N LYS A 4 -9.95 -9.39 -5.66
CA LYS A 4 -11.07 -10.20 -5.15
C LYS A 4 -12.27 -9.32 -4.83
N ILE A 5 -13.39 -9.56 -5.50
CA ILE A 5 -14.65 -8.82 -5.29
C ILE A 5 -15.38 -9.41 -4.08
N PRO A 6 -15.76 -8.59 -3.07
CA PRO A 6 -16.56 -9.08 -1.95
C PRO A 6 -17.98 -9.41 -2.44
N PRO A 7 -18.75 -10.23 -1.70
CA PRO A 7 -20.15 -10.44 -2.04
C PRO A 7 -20.93 -9.11 -2.00
N LEU A 8 -21.22 -8.51 -3.15
CA LEU A 8 -21.74 -7.15 -3.25
C LEU A 8 -23.07 -6.97 -2.52
N GLY A 9 -23.93 -7.99 -2.50
CA GLY A 9 -25.17 -7.96 -1.71
C GLY A 9 -24.91 -7.85 -0.20
N LYS A 10 -23.88 -8.52 0.32
CA LYS A 10 -23.48 -8.39 1.74
C LYS A 10 -22.84 -7.04 2.02
N LEU A 11 -22.03 -6.54 1.08
CA LEU A 11 -21.42 -5.21 1.18
C LEU A 11 -22.50 -4.12 1.23
N LYS A 12 -23.47 -4.18 0.31
CA LYS A 12 -24.64 -3.31 0.26
C LYS A 12 -25.42 -3.35 1.57
N ALA A 13 -25.73 -4.54 2.08
CA ALA A 13 -26.45 -4.68 3.34
C ALA A 13 -25.73 -4.02 4.53
N LYS A 14 -24.40 -4.09 4.57
CA LYS A 14 -23.59 -3.46 5.62
C LYS A 14 -23.46 -1.94 5.48
N MET A 15 -23.50 -1.42 4.26
CA MET A 15 -23.50 0.03 3.99
C MET A 15 -24.78 0.71 4.49
N GLY A 16 -25.90 -0.01 4.58
CA GLY A 16 -27.18 0.55 4.99
C GLY A 16 -27.63 1.68 4.06
N ALA A 17 -28.06 2.81 4.63
CA ALA A 17 -28.53 3.96 3.86
C ALA A 17 -27.46 4.55 2.91
N ALA A 18 -26.17 4.38 3.21
CA ALA A 18 -25.09 4.85 2.34
C ALA A 18 -25.10 4.15 0.97
N ALA A 19 -25.63 2.92 0.89
CA ALA A 19 -25.70 2.15 -0.35
C ALA A 19 -26.77 2.66 -1.32
N GLU A 20 -27.71 3.49 -0.84
CA GLU A 20 -28.78 4.08 -1.65
C GLU A 20 -28.36 5.41 -2.28
N ASP A 21 -27.19 5.95 -1.92
CA ASP A 21 -26.60 7.08 -2.64
C ASP A 21 -26.29 6.68 -4.09
N ALA A 22 -26.76 7.50 -5.04
CA ALA A 22 -26.64 7.20 -6.47
C ALA A 22 -25.17 7.04 -6.92
N SER A 23 -24.23 7.75 -6.30
CA SER A 23 -22.81 7.63 -6.60
C SER A 23 -22.25 6.29 -6.14
N VAL A 24 -22.63 5.82 -4.95
CA VAL A 24 -22.21 4.52 -4.40
C VAL A 24 -22.83 3.37 -5.21
N SER A 25 -24.14 3.45 -5.49
CA SER A 25 -24.83 2.46 -6.32
C SER A 25 -24.27 2.40 -7.74
N GLY A 26 -23.90 3.55 -8.33
CA GLY A 26 -23.25 3.62 -9.63
C GLY A 26 -21.91 2.86 -9.66
N VAL A 27 -21.07 3.04 -8.63
CA VAL A 27 -19.80 2.30 -8.53
C VAL A 27 -20.04 0.81 -8.26
N MET A 28 -21.02 0.42 -7.44
CA MET A 28 -21.36 -1.00 -7.25
C MET A 28 -21.79 -1.66 -8.56
N HIS A 29 -22.63 -0.97 -9.36
CA HIS A 29 -23.04 -1.46 -10.68
C HIS A 29 -21.85 -1.58 -11.63
N PHE A 30 -20.99 -0.56 -11.68
CA PHE A 30 -19.74 -0.60 -12.45
C PHE A 30 -18.87 -1.81 -12.10
N VAL A 31 -18.64 -2.07 -10.81
CA VAL A 31 -17.84 -3.21 -10.33
C VAL A 31 -18.46 -4.54 -10.76
N ALA A 32 -19.78 -4.67 -10.64
CA ALA A 32 -20.51 -5.88 -11.04
C ALA A 32 -20.43 -6.12 -12.55
N ALA A 33 -20.77 -5.10 -13.36
CA ALA A 33 -20.72 -5.17 -14.81
C ALA A 33 -19.30 -5.46 -15.32
N ARG A 34 -18.27 -4.83 -14.73
CA ARG A 34 -16.87 -5.07 -15.10
C ARG A 34 -16.45 -6.52 -14.83
N ALA A 35 -16.94 -7.11 -13.74
CA ALA A 35 -16.64 -8.50 -13.40
C ALA A 35 -17.24 -9.50 -14.39
N ASP A 36 -18.40 -9.18 -14.95
CA ASP A 36 -19.14 -10.04 -15.88
C ASP A 36 -18.69 -9.84 -17.34
N GLU A 37 -18.60 -8.58 -17.78
CA GLU A 37 -18.42 -8.22 -19.19
C GLU A 37 -16.97 -7.85 -19.56
N GLY A 38 -16.14 -7.57 -18.56
CA GLY A 38 -14.77 -7.08 -18.71
C GLY A 38 -14.65 -5.57 -18.90
N ALA A 39 -13.48 -5.01 -18.62
CA ALA A 39 -13.25 -3.56 -18.58
C ALA A 39 -13.55 -2.84 -19.90
N ALA A 40 -13.30 -3.48 -21.05
CA ALA A 40 -13.46 -2.86 -22.37
C ALA A 40 -14.93 -2.55 -22.74
N LYS A 41 -15.89 -3.24 -22.12
CA LYS A 41 -17.32 -3.13 -22.45
C LYS A 41 -18.11 -2.25 -21.47
N VAL A 42 -17.49 -1.86 -20.37
CA VAL A 42 -18.16 -1.15 -19.28
C VAL A 42 -17.70 0.30 -19.21
N THR A 43 -18.67 1.21 -19.14
CA THR A 43 -18.44 2.65 -18.95
C THR A 43 -18.11 2.97 -17.50
N LEU A 44 -17.24 3.96 -17.28
CA LEU A 44 -17.00 4.47 -15.94
C LEU A 44 -18.28 5.07 -15.32
N PRO A 45 -18.48 4.95 -14.00
CA PRO A 45 -19.58 5.61 -13.30
C PRO A 45 -19.30 7.12 -13.18
N ASP A 46 -20.21 7.87 -12.56
CA ASP A 46 -19.99 9.29 -12.23
C ASP A 46 -18.93 9.42 -11.12
N LEU A 47 -17.67 9.54 -11.54
CA LEU A 47 -16.52 9.64 -10.65
C LEU A 47 -16.47 10.96 -9.88
N ASP A 48 -17.00 12.08 -10.42
CA ASP A 48 -17.05 13.34 -9.68
C ASP A 48 -18.02 13.23 -8.49
N SER A 49 -19.21 12.68 -8.75
CA SER A 49 -20.21 12.45 -7.71
C SER A 49 -19.69 11.50 -6.64
N PHE A 50 -19.04 10.40 -7.03
CA PHE A 50 -18.42 9.47 -6.08
C PHE A 50 -17.28 10.12 -5.29
N SER A 51 -16.47 10.97 -5.92
CA SER A 51 -15.41 11.72 -5.24
C SER A 51 -15.96 12.73 -4.23
N ARG A 52 -17.10 13.37 -4.53
CA ARG A 52 -17.82 14.22 -3.55
C ARG A 52 -18.36 13.40 -2.38
N PHE A 53 -18.86 12.19 -2.63
CA PHE A 53 -19.29 11.28 -1.57
C PHE A 53 -18.13 10.85 -0.68
N LEU A 54 -17.03 10.35 -1.26
CA LEU A 54 -15.83 9.90 -0.53
C LEU A 54 -15.26 10.97 0.40
N ARG A 55 -15.21 12.23 -0.07
CA ARG A 55 -14.73 13.36 0.75
C ARG A 55 -15.60 13.67 1.97
N LYS A 56 -16.90 13.35 1.91
CA LYS A 56 -17.84 13.56 3.03
C LYS A 56 -18.02 12.33 3.91
N ALA A 57 -17.72 11.13 3.39
CA ALA A 57 -17.94 9.88 4.10
C ALA A 57 -17.33 9.86 5.52
N PRO A 58 -16.08 10.31 5.76
CA PRO A 58 -15.50 10.33 7.12
C PRO A 58 -16.27 11.15 8.16
N SER A 59 -17.02 12.18 7.75
CA SER A 59 -17.80 13.02 8.68
C SER A 59 -19.28 12.61 8.78
N MET A 60 -19.76 11.78 7.85
CA MET A 60 -21.16 11.38 7.75
C MET A 60 -21.42 9.93 8.17
N LEU A 61 -20.41 9.05 8.06
CA LEU A 61 -20.58 7.62 8.29
C LEU A 61 -19.90 7.18 9.60
N PRO A 62 -20.50 6.23 10.34
CA PRO A 62 -19.82 5.53 11.42
C PRO A 62 -18.55 4.83 10.92
N THR A 63 -17.49 4.86 11.73
CA THR A 63 -16.20 4.22 11.44
C THR A 63 -16.35 2.73 11.12
N GLU A 64 -17.30 2.05 11.75
CA GLU A 64 -17.59 0.62 11.58
C GLU A 64 -18.14 0.30 10.19
N ILE A 65 -18.68 1.29 9.48
CA ILE A 65 -19.21 1.14 8.12
C ILE A 65 -18.19 1.60 7.07
N MET A 66 -17.25 2.48 7.44
CA MET A 66 -16.25 3.04 6.51
C MET A 66 -15.48 1.99 5.72
N PHE A 67 -15.20 0.81 6.30
CA PHE A 67 -14.51 -0.26 5.58
C PHE A 67 -15.28 -0.70 4.33
N THR A 68 -16.62 -0.62 4.32
CA THR A 68 -17.42 -1.03 3.15
C THR A 68 -17.25 -0.08 1.97
N ILE A 69 -17.15 1.23 2.25
CA ILE A 69 -16.91 2.27 1.25
C ILE A 69 -15.50 2.14 0.69
N VAL A 70 -14.51 1.94 1.58
CA VAL A 70 -13.11 1.76 1.17
C VAL A 70 -12.93 0.43 0.41
N ASP A 71 -13.64 -0.64 0.78
CA ASP A 71 -13.60 -1.92 0.06
C ASP A 71 -14.23 -1.81 -1.34
N LEU A 72 -15.28 -0.99 -1.50
CA LEU A 72 -15.84 -0.67 -2.82
C LEU A 72 -14.84 0.12 -3.68
N LEU A 73 -14.18 1.13 -3.09
CA LEU A 73 -13.12 1.88 -3.77
C LEU A 73 -11.96 0.96 -4.17
N ARG A 74 -11.50 0.08 -3.27
CA ARG A 74 -10.45 -0.92 -3.54
C ARG A 74 -10.74 -1.69 -4.81
N VAL A 75 -11.93 -2.28 -4.94
CA VAL A 75 -12.26 -3.13 -6.10
C VAL A 75 -12.48 -2.32 -7.36
N ALA A 76 -12.96 -1.08 -7.26
CA ALA A 76 -13.10 -0.19 -8.40
C ALA A 76 -11.73 0.24 -8.97
N LEU A 77 -10.75 0.53 -8.10
CA LEU A 77 -9.37 0.90 -8.47
C LEU A 77 -8.60 -0.20 -9.22
N VAL A 78 -9.12 -1.43 -9.31
CA VAL A 78 -8.53 -2.48 -10.17
C VAL A 78 -8.63 -2.11 -11.65
N ASP A 79 -9.59 -1.24 -12.02
CA ASP A 79 -9.66 -0.66 -13.36
C ASP A 79 -8.70 0.53 -13.49
N ALA A 80 -7.74 0.43 -14.40
CA ALA A 80 -6.73 1.46 -14.61
C ALA A 80 -7.33 2.82 -15.00
N ARG A 81 -8.53 2.87 -15.62
CA ARG A 81 -9.21 4.13 -15.96
C ARG A 81 -9.81 4.79 -14.73
N PHE A 82 -10.40 3.98 -13.84
CA PHE A 82 -10.94 4.45 -12.56
C PHE A 82 -9.81 4.98 -11.67
N SER A 83 -8.69 4.25 -11.60
CA SER A 83 -7.51 4.71 -10.89
C SER A 83 -6.87 5.93 -11.56
N GLY A 84 -6.79 5.96 -12.90
CA GLY A 84 -6.24 7.09 -13.65
C GLY A 84 -6.96 8.41 -13.38
N TYR A 85 -8.29 8.39 -13.26
CA TYR A 85 -9.08 9.56 -12.89
C TYR A 85 -8.60 10.21 -11.58
N TYR A 86 -8.34 9.41 -10.54
CA TYR A 86 -7.85 9.93 -9.27
C TYR A 86 -6.37 10.31 -9.30
N ALA A 87 -5.57 9.73 -10.20
CA ALA A 87 -4.18 10.15 -10.39
C ALA A 87 -4.10 11.56 -10.96
N GLU A 88 -5.03 11.93 -11.85
CA GLU A 88 -5.13 13.27 -12.45
C GLU A 88 -5.82 14.30 -11.53
N GLU A 89 -6.30 13.89 -10.35
CA GLU A 89 -6.95 14.78 -9.41
C GLU A 89 -5.92 15.76 -8.80
N LYS A 90 -6.14 17.06 -9.04
CA LYS A 90 -5.30 18.11 -8.44
C LYS A 90 -5.23 17.97 -6.92
N ASP A 91 -4.01 17.97 -6.40
CA ASP A 91 -3.65 17.88 -4.98
C ASP A 91 -4.20 16.62 -4.27
N HIS A 92 -4.58 15.56 -5.01
CA HIS A 92 -5.12 14.30 -4.48
C HIS A 92 -6.22 14.47 -3.43
N LYS A 93 -7.06 15.50 -3.59
CA LYS A 93 -8.06 15.98 -2.61
C LYS A 93 -9.11 14.95 -2.19
N THR A 94 -9.20 13.79 -2.84
CA THR A 94 -10.08 12.68 -2.46
C THR A 94 -9.30 11.54 -1.79
N ILE A 95 -8.27 10.99 -2.44
CA ILE A 95 -7.56 9.81 -1.93
C ILE A 95 -6.70 10.15 -0.71
N ALA A 96 -5.92 11.24 -0.77
CA ALA A 96 -5.01 11.60 0.32
C ALA A 96 -5.75 11.89 1.64
N PRO A 97 -6.80 12.74 1.67
CA PRO A 97 -7.56 12.96 2.91
C PRO A 97 -8.25 11.72 3.46
N LEU A 98 -8.67 10.79 2.59
CA LEU A 98 -9.28 9.53 3.03
C LEU A 98 -8.24 8.65 3.76
N LEU A 99 -7.03 8.51 3.22
CA LEU A 99 -5.95 7.78 3.89
C LEU A 99 -5.50 8.48 5.18
N ALA A 100 -5.36 9.80 5.15
CA ALA A 100 -5.02 10.59 6.32
C ALA A 100 -6.05 10.41 7.46
N TYR A 101 -7.36 10.44 7.14
CA TYR A 101 -8.41 10.14 8.11
C TYR A 101 -8.24 8.74 8.74
N ILE A 102 -7.96 7.71 7.93
CA ILE A 102 -7.77 6.35 8.45
C ILE A 102 -6.56 6.27 9.40
N ASN A 103 -5.49 7.01 9.10
CA ASN A 103 -4.31 7.08 9.97
C ASN A 103 -4.57 7.80 11.30
N THR A 104 -5.54 8.71 11.39
CA THR A 104 -5.87 9.40 12.65
C THR A 104 -6.74 8.55 13.60
N LEU A 105 -7.26 7.41 13.13
CA LEU A 105 -8.08 6.52 13.96
C LEU A 105 -7.19 5.74 14.94
N LYS A 106 -7.27 6.10 16.23
CA LYS A 106 -6.55 5.43 17.33
C LYS A 106 -6.83 3.93 17.38
N ASP A 107 -8.11 3.55 17.29
CA ASP A 107 -8.57 2.16 17.31
C ASP A 107 -9.18 1.80 15.93
N CYS A 108 -8.38 1.99 14.87
CA CYS A 108 -8.82 1.69 13.51
C CYS A 108 -9.26 0.22 13.38
N PRO A 109 -10.51 -0.07 12.96
CA PRO A 109 -10.97 -1.45 12.79
C PRO A 109 -10.08 -2.23 11.82
N TYR A 110 -9.72 -3.46 12.17
CA TYR A 110 -8.89 -4.34 11.33
C TYR A 110 -9.33 -4.38 9.87
N SER A 111 -10.64 -4.53 9.63
CA SER A 111 -11.18 -4.57 8.26
C SER A 111 -10.92 -3.28 7.50
N LEU A 112 -11.07 -2.11 8.14
CA LEU A 112 -10.82 -0.81 7.53
C LEU A 112 -9.34 -0.63 7.21
N ARG A 113 -8.44 -0.95 8.16
CA ARG A 113 -6.99 -0.89 7.98
C ARG A 113 -6.55 -1.76 6.80
N LEU A 114 -7.02 -3.01 6.76
CA LEU A 114 -6.69 -3.95 5.71
C LEU A 114 -7.13 -3.46 4.34
N VAL A 115 -8.40 -3.03 4.19
CA VAL A 115 -8.86 -2.58 2.87
C VAL A 115 -8.24 -1.25 2.45
N ALA A 116 -7.79 -0.41 3.39
CA ALA A 116 -7.04 0.81 3.08
C ALA A 116 -5.68 0.50 2.45
N LEU A 117 -4.92 -0.44 3.02
CA LEU A 117 -3.65 -0.91 2.45
C LEU A 117 -3.86 -1.50 1.06
N GLN A 118 -4.90 -2.33 0.89
CA GLN A 118 -5.21 -2.93 -0.39
C GLN A 118 -5.70 -1.90 -1.43
N THR A 119 -6.42 -0.87 -0.98
CA THR A 119 -6.81 0.29 -1.80
C THR A 119 -5.58 1.01 -2.32
N ALA A 120 -4.64 1.34 -1.43
CA ALA A 120 -3.39 2.00 -1.79
C ALA A 120 -2.53 1.13 -2.73
N CYS A 121 -2.51 -0.19 -2.53
CA CYS A 121 -1.88 -1.12 -3.48
C CYS A 121 -2.50 -1.05 -4.87
N ASN A 122 -3.82 -0.88 -4.95
CA ASN A 122 -4.55 -0.85 -6.22
C ASN A 122 -4.42 0.48 -6.97
N LEU A 123 -3.91 1.56 -6.34
CA LEU A 123 -3.56 2.80 -7.04
C LEU A 123 -2.52 2.54 -8.14
N PHE A 124 -1.62 1.57 -7.95
CA PHE A 124 -0.64 1.14 -8.94
C PHE A 124 -1.24 0.41 -10.16
N SER A 125 -2.57 0.28 -10.27
CA SER A 125 -3.21 -0.22 -11.49
C SER A 125 -3.08 0.76 -12.67
N SER A 126 -2.97 2.05 -12.37
CA SER A 126 -2.70 3.08 -13.36
C SER A 126 -1.20 3.40 -13.40
N PRO A 127 -0.59 3.49 -14.59
CA PRO A 127 0.81 3.90 -14.71
C PRO A 127 1.05 5.35 -14.26
N LEU A 128 -0.01 6.15 -14.12
CA LEU A 128 0.10 7.55 -13.69
C LEU A 128 0.45 7.68 -12.20
N TYR A 129 0.09 6.70 -11.37
CA TYR A 129 0.16 6.86 -9.92
C TYR A 129 1.56 6.71 -9.33
N SER A 130 2.44 5.94 -9.95
CA SER A 130 3.78 5.68 -9.41
C SER A 130 4.54 6.98 -9.15
N GLN A 131 4.54 7.90 -10.12
CA GLN A 131 5.20 9.20 -9.97
C GLN A 131 4.56 10.01 -8.84
N HIS A 132 3.23 10.09 -8.78
CA HIS A 132 2.54 10.85 -7.74
C HIS A 132 2.78 10.29 -6.34
N ILE A 133 2.75 8.97 -6.16
CA ILE A 133 3.00 8.33 -4.86
C ILE A 133 4.44 8.56 -4.39
N LEU A 134 5.39 8.64 -5.32
CA LEU A 134 6.80 8.85 -4.99
C LEU A 134 7.14 10.33 -4.75
N SER A 135 6.51 11.26 -5.46
CA SER A 135 6.97 12.66 -5.51
C SER A 135 5.95 13.71 -5.04
N CYS A 136 4.78 13.33 -4.56
CA CYS A 136 3.76 14.26 -4.08
C CYS A 136 3.51 14.06 -2.58
N PRO A 137 4.08 14.91 -1.69
CA PRO A 137 4.00 14.72 -0.25
C PRO A 137 2.58 14.54 0.29
N ALA A 138 1.60 15.25 -0.28
CA ALA A 138 0.20 15.12 0.08
C ALA A 138 -0.33 13.67 -0.04
N LEU A 139 0.24 12.86 -0.94
CA LEU A 139 -0.10 11.45 -1.12
C LEU A 139 0.96 10.51 -0.51
N THR A 140 2.25 10.85 -0.61
CA THR A 140 3.36 10.06 -0.10
C THR A 140 3.28 9.89 1.41
N GLU A 141 3.15 10.98 2.16
CA GLU A 141 3.14 10.98 3.63
C GLU A 141 2.05 10.07 4.24
N PRO A 142 0.75 10.20 3.87
CA PRO A 142 -0.27 9.32 4.44
C PRO A 142 -0.11 7.86 4.01
N ILE A 143 0.50 7.58 2.85
CA ILE A 143 0.79 6.21 2.41
C ILE A 143 1.93 5.61 3.24
N VAL A 144 3.04 6.34 3.41
CA VAL A 144 4.17 5.89 4.24
C VAL A 144 3.71 5.66 5.67
N GLN A 145 2.98 6.60 6.27
CA GLN A 145 2.42 6.43 7.61
C GLN A 145 1.48 5.22 7.71
N LEU A 146 0.64 4.97 6.69
CA LEU A 146 -0.24 3.81 6.67
C LEU A 146 0.56 2.51 6.64
N ILE A 147 1.65 2.45 5.88
CA ILE A 147 2.56 1.30 5.81
C ILE A 147 3.24 1.08 7.15
N THR A 148 3.94 2.08 7.68
CA THR A 148 4.84 1.93 8.83
C THR A 148 4.06 1.52 10.07
N THR A 149 2.89 2.11 10.29
CA THR A 149 1.97 1.70 11.37
C THR A 149 1.38 0.29 11.20
N SER A 150 1.34 -0.24 9.98
CA SER A 150 0.74 -1.55 9.67
C SER A 150 1.75 -2.70 9.59
N LEU A 151 3.03 -2.40 9.34
CA LEU A 151 4.10 -3.40 9.29
C LEU A 151 4.30 -4.11 10.63
N LEU A 152 4.04 -3.40 11.74
CA LEU A 152 4.21 -3.88 13.11
C LEU A 152 2.88 -4.29 13.77
N ASP A 153 1.82 -4.55 12.99
CA ASP A 153 0.54 -5.06 13.55
C ASP A 153 0.79 -6.43 14.20
N ASP A 154 0.68 -6.47 15.52
CA ASP A 154 0.98 -7.61 16.38
C ASP A 154 -0.12 -8.68 16.38
N LYS A 155 -1.30 -8.36 15.86
CA LYS A 155 -2.49 -9.21 15.93
C LYS A 155 -2.86 -9.84 14.60
N HIS A 156 -2.57 -9.16 13.48
CA HIS A 156 -3.15 -9.49 12.19
C HIS A 156 -2.08 -9.60 11.09
N HIS A 157 -1.62 -10.83 10.85
CA HIS A 157 -0.65 -11.10 9.78
C HIS A 157 -1.10 -10.60 8.39
N ASN A 158 -2.41 -10.58 8.09
CA ASN A 158 -2.92 -10.08 6.81
C ASN A 158 -2.71 -8.57 6.63
N VAL A 159 -2.70 -7.78 7.73
CA VAL A 159 -2.36 -6.35 7.68
C VAL A 159 -0.88 -6.22 7.32
N ARG A 160 -0.01 -6.99 7.98
CA ARG A 160 1.43 -7.03 7.69
C ARG A 160 1.73 -7.41 6.24
N VAL A 161 1.06 -8.44 5.70
CA VAL A 161 1.20 -8.86 4.29
C VAL A 161 0.76 -7.75 3.32
N ALA A 162 -0.36 -7.08 3.61
CA ALA A 162 -0.84 -5.98 2.77
C ALA A 162 0.08 -4.76 2.83
N ALA A 163 0.64 -4.45 4.00
CA ALA A 163 1.64 -3.40 4.18
C ALA A 163 2.93 -3.73 3.41
N ALA A 164 3.43 -4.97 3.54
CA ALA A 164 4.59 -5.44 2.78
C ALA A 164 4.37 -5.34 1.26
N SER A 165 3.17 -5.67 0.78
CA SER A 165 2.80 -5.54 -0.64
C SER A 165 2.84 -4.08 -1.11
N LEU A 166 2.39 -3.15 -0.28
CA LEU A 166 2.40 -1.72 -0.60
C LEU A 166 3.83 -1.16 -0.58
N SER A 167 4.63 -1.51 0.43
CA SER A 167 6.05 -1.20 0.49
C SER A 167 6.78 -1.73 -0.74
N PHE A 168 6.48 -2.95 -1.17
CA PHE A 168 7.07 -3.56 -2.36
C PHE A 168 6.73 -2.77 -3.62
N ASN A 169 5.48 -2.34 -3.81
CA ASN A 169 5.10 -1.53 -4.96
C ASN A 169 5.88 -0.20 -5.01
N ILE A 170 6.03 0.48 -3.86
CA ILE A 170 6.82 1.72 -3.74
C ILE A 170 8.29 1.46 -4.03
N ALA A 171 8.88 0.43 -3.40
CA ALA A 171 10.28 0.07 -3.55
C ALA A 171 10.62 -0.28 -5.00
N VAL A 172 9.76 -1.04 -5.69
CA VAL A 172 9.94 -1.37 -7.11
C VAL A 172 9.82 -0.12 -7.98
N ALA A 173 8.84 0.75 -7.72
CA ALA A 173 8.68 1.98 -8.49
C ALA A 173 9.90 2.91 -8.31
N ASN A 174 10.39 3.07 -7.08
CA ASN A 174 11.59 3.85 -6.79
C ASN A 174 12.84 3.23 -7.44
N SER A 175 13.03 1.92 -7.30
CA SER A 175 14.15 1.17 -7.88
C SER A 175 14.20 1.28 -9.41
N LYS A 176 13.05 1.32 -10.09
CA LYS A 176 12.98 1.57 -11.53
C LYS A 176 13.47 2.96 -11.91
N ILE A 177 12.99 4.00 -11.22
CA ILE A 177 13.47 5.38 -11.45
C ILE A 177 14.98 5.46 -11.19
N ARG A 178 15.46 4.85 -10.11
CA ARG A 178 16.90 4.76 -9.81
C ARG A 178 17.68 4.07 -10.91
N ALA A 179 17.13 2.98 -11.46
CA ALA A 179 17.78 2.18 -12.47
C ALA A 179 17.85 2.84 -13.85
N GLU A 180 16.78 3.54 -14.23
CA GLU A 180 16.55 4.10 -15.57
C GLU A 180 16.93 5.59 -15.66
N GLU A 181 16.67 6.36 -14.60
CA GLU A 181 16.86 7.82 -14.58
C GLU A 181 18.02 8.28 -13.69
N HIS A 182 18.70 7.35 -13.00
CA HIS A 182 19.85 7.64 -12.12
C HIS A 182 19.55 8.69 -11.03
N ARG A 183 18.32 8.69 -10.52
CA ARG A 183 17.87 9.54 -9.41
C ARG A 183 16.93 8.78 -8.48
N GLU A 184 16.72 9.30 -7.29
CA GLU A 184 15.66 8.81 -6.40
C GLU A 184 14.30 9.41 -6.80
N GLY A 185 13.26 8.57 -6.77
CA GLY A 185 11.87 9.00 -6.92
C GLY A 185 11.23 9.37 -5.58
N LEU A 186 11.52 8.58 -4.55
CA LEU A 186 11.05 8.77 -3.18
C LEU A 186 12.03 9.66 -2.39
N PRO A 187 11.58 10.64 -1.60
CA PRO A 187 12.45 11.43 -0.72
C PRO A 187 13.27 10.54 0.23
N GLU A 188 14.50 10.97 0.54
CA GLU A 188 15.43 10.19 1.39
C GLU A 188 14.85 9.91 2.77
N GLY A 189 14.18 10.87 3.40
CA GLY A 189 13.53 10.69 4.70
C GLY A 189 12.48 9.56 4.68
N ASP A 190 11.65 9.51 3.64
CA ASP A 190 10.63 8.48 3.47
C ASP A 190 11.27 7.10 3.18
N GLN A 191 12.39 7.08 2.44
CA GLN A 191 13.16 5.85 2.22
C GLN A 191 13.72 5.31 3.55
N ILE A 192 14.34 6.18 4.36
CA ILE A 192 14.91 5.85 5.67
C ILE A 192 13.83 5.33 6.61
N GLU A 193 12.68 6.01 6.69
CA GLU A 193 11.55 5.58 7.53
C GLU A 193 11.03 4.19 7.11
N LEU A 194 10.85 3.97 5.79
CA LEU A 194 10.43 2.67 5.27
C LEU A 194 11.47 1.57 5.52
N ALA A 195 12.75 1.86 5.33
CA ALA A 195 13.84 0.90 5.56
C ALA A 195 13.92 0.49 7.03
N ALA A 196 13.88 1.45 7.95
CA ALA A 196 13.87 1.20 9.39
C ALA A 196 12.66 0.36 9.80
N SER A 197 11.46 0.74 9.34
CA SER A 197 10.21 0.04 9.67
C SER A 197 10.17 -1.38 9.11
N LEU A 198 10.66 -1.59 7.88
CA LEU A 198 10.77 -2.93 7.29
C LEU A 198 11.79 -3.78 8.03
N LEU A 199 12.92 -3.21 8.44
CA LEU A 199 13.94 -3.94 9.19
C LEU A 199 13.44 -4.35 10.58
N GLU A 200 12.73 -3.45 11.27
CA GLU A 200 12.05 -3.77 12.52
C GLU A 200 11.02 -4.88 12.33
N ALA A 201 10.17 -4.78 11.30
CA ALA A 201 9.18 -5.82 10.98
C ALA A 201 9.83 -7.18 10.66
N ILE A 202 10.95 -7.19 9.93
CA ILE A 202 11.76 -8.39 9.71
C ILE A 202 12.25 -8.92 11.06
N SER A 203 12.77 -8.07 11.95
CA SER A 203 13.32 -8.47 13.25
C SER A 203 12.30 -9.14 14.17
N VAL A 204 11.03 -8.74 14.13
CA VAL A 204 9.97 -9.25 15.01
C VAL A 204 9.09 -10.33 14.38
N GLU A 205 9.18 -10.57 13.06
CA GLU A 205 8.36 -11.61 12.42
C GLU A 205 8.84 -13.03 12.76
N GLU A 206 7.95 -13.84 13.31
CA GLU A 206 8.25 -15.19 13.79
C GLU A 206 7.34 -16.26 13.17
N GLU A 207 6.19 -15.88 12.61
CA GLU A 207 5.10 -16.82 12.33
C GLU A 207 4.73 -16.90 10.85
N SER A 208 4.80 -15.80 10.12
CA SER A 208 4.23 -15.67 8.77
C SER A 208 5.32 -15.64 7.69
N PRO A 209 5.57 -16.77 6.98
CA PRO A 209 6.50 -16.78 5.86
C PRO A 209 6.11 -15.81 4.74
N GLU A 210 4.81 -15.61 4.53
CA GLU A 210 4.30 -14.69 3.52
C GLU A 210 4.63 -13.23 3.86
N ALA A 211 4.45 -12.84 5.12
CA ALA A 211 4.79 -11.50 5.58
C ALA A 211 6.30 -11.27 5.48
N LEU A 212 7.11 -12.20 5.99
CA LEU A 212 8.57 -12.10 5.92
C LEU A 212 9.07 -11.97 4.47
N LYS A 213 8.57 -12.81 3.58
CA LYS A 213 8.93 -12.75 2.16
C LYS A 213 8.59 -11.39 1.56
N GLY A 214 7.42 -10.85 1.87
CA GLY A 214 7.01 -9.51 1.46
C GLY A 214 7.95 -8.43 1.98
N PHE A 215 8.32 -8.47 3.27
CA PHE A 215 9.25 -7.52 3.88
C PHE A 215 10.62 -7.56 3.20
N LEU A 216 11.17 -8.76 3.01
CA LEU A 216 12.45 -8.99 2.36
C LEU A 216 12.45 -8.47 0.92
N LEU A 217 11.40 -8.74 0.14
CA LEU A 217 11.28 -8.20 -1.21
C LEU A 217 11.22 -6.68 -1.22
N ALA A 218 10.38 -6.07 -0.38
CA ALA A 218 10.28 -4.62 -0.30
C ALA A 218 11.61 -3.97 0.11
N PHE A 219 12.24 -4.50 1.15
CA PHE A 219 13.52 -4.03 1.66
C PHE A 219 14.64 -4.20 0.61
N GLY A 220 14.73 -5.38 -0.01
CA GLY A 220 15.72 -5.66 -1.04
C GLY A 220 15.62 -4.69 -2.23
N TYR A 221 14.41 -4.44 -2.75
CA TYR A 221 14.22 -3.49 -3.85
C TYR A 221 14.50 -2.04 -3.43
N LEU A 222 14.18 -1.68 -2.17
CA LEU A 222 14.44 -0.34 -1.65
C LEU A 222 15.96 -0.04 -1.63
N LEU A 223 16.77 -1.03 -1.24
CA LEU A 223 18.23 -0.89 -1.16
C LEU A 223 18.96 -1.16 -2.48
N TYR A 224 18.37 -1.94 -3.39
CA TYR A 224 19.05 -2.36 -4.61
C TYR A 224 19.49 -1.16 -5.48
N ARG A 225 20.80 -1.07 -5.75
CA ARG A 225 21.47 0.02 -6.47
C ARG A 225 21.45 1.39 -5.77
N MET A 226 21.08 1.48 -4.50
CA MET A 226 21.15 2.74 -3.77
C MET A 226 22.59 3.27 -3.70
N PRO A 227 22.80 4.59 -3.51
CA PRO A 227 24.11 5.16 -3.25
C PRO A 227 24.84 4.46 -2.09
N LYS A 228 26.16 4.31 -2.21
CA LYS A 228 27.00 3.65 -1.19
C LYS A 228 27.39 4.59 -0.04
N ASP A 229 27.08 5.86 -0.20
CA ASP A 229 27.30 6.96 0.71
C ASP A 229 25.96 7.58 1.12
N GLY A 230 25.86 8.09 2.35
CA GLY A 230 24.67 8.77 2.87
C GLY A 230 24.01 8.07 4.05
N ASP A 231 22.96 8.73 4.57
CA ASP A 231 22.32 8.42 5.84
C ASP A 231 21.69 7.02 5.85
N MET A 232 21.24 6.53 4.69
CA MET A 232 20.72 5.16 4.55
C MET A 232 21.76 4.10 4.88
N VAL A 233 23.01 4.25 4.44
CA VAL A 233 24.07 3.27 4.72
C VAL A 233 24.45 3.30 6.20
N ASP A 234 24.52 4.49 6.79
CA ASP A 234 24.80 4.66 8.22
C ASP A 234 23.69 4.06 9.09
N LEU A 235 22.42 4.22 8.70
CA LEU A 235 21.27 3.57 9.33
C LEU A 235 21.42 2.05 9.31
N LEU A 236 21.64 1.45 8.13
CA LEU A 236 21.71 -0.01 7.96
C LEU A 236 22.84 -0.63 8.80
N LYS A 237 23.99 0.05 8.87
CA LYS A 237 25.12 -0.37 9.71
C LYS A 237 24.79 -0.23 11.19
N SER A 238 24.19 0.90 11.59
CA SER A 238 23.84 1.17 12.99
C SER A 238 22.77 0.21 13.54
N MET A 239 21.86 -0.25 12.68
CA MET A 239 20.79 -1.19 13.06
C MET A 239 21.19 -2.67 12.93
N ASP A 240 22.44 -2.99 12.61
CA ASP A 240 22.88 -4.36 12.26
C ASP A 240 21.91 -5.05 11.28
N ALA A 241 21.63 -4.38 10.16
CA ALA A 241 20.66 -4.87 9.19
C ALA A 241 21.02 -6.27 8.68
N GLN A 242 22.31 -6.51 8.45
CA GLN A 242 22.83 -7.80 8.00
C GLN A 242 22.54 -8.90 9.03
N GLY A 243 22.94 -8.70 10.29
CA GLY A 243 22.70 -9.67 11.36
C GLY A 243 21.21 -9.94 11.55
N THR A 244 20.39 -8.88 11.52
CA THR A 244 18.93 -8.97 11.64
C THR A 244 18.30 -9.85 10.57
N VAL A 245 18.66 -9.64 9.30
CA VAL A 245 18.13 -10.46 8.20
C VAL A 245 18.62 -11.91 8.31
N LEU A 246 19.91 -12.14 8.54
CA LEU A 246 20.48 -13.49 8.61
C LEU A 246 19.94 -14.30 9.79
N ALA A 247 19.61 -13.66 10.92
CA ALA A 247 19.04 -14.31 12.08
C ALA A 247 17.70 -15.02 11.76
N LYS A 248 16.94 -14.52 10.78
CA LYS A 248 15.66 -15.12 10.36
C LYS A 248 15.81 -16.50 9.75
N LYS A 249 17.00 -16.90 9.31
CA LYS A 249 17.24 -18.24 8.73
C LYS A 249 16.89 -19.37 9.68
N LYS A 250 17.00 -19.14 10.99
CA LYS A 250 16.64 -20.13 12.02
C LYS A 250 15.14 -20.43 12.05
N LEU A 251 14.31 -19.40 11.86
CA LEU A 251 12.85 -19.51 11.90
C LEU A 251 12.28 -19.85 10.52
N PHE A 252 12.94 -19.38 9.44
CA PHE A 252 12.49 -19.54 8.07
C PHE A 252 13.60 -20.16 7.20
N PRO A 253 13.94 -21.45 7.41
CA PRO A 253 15.06 -22.09 6.73
C PRO A 253 14.89 -22.19 5.21
N ASP A 254 13.65 -22.21 4.72
CA ASP A 254 13.36 -22.34 3.29
C ASP A 254 13.31 -20.99 2.54
N GLU A 255 13.35 -19.87 3.25
CA GLU A 255 13.37 -18.55 2.61
C GLU A 255 14.80 -18.26 2.10
N LYS A 256 14.89 -18.13 0.77
CA LYS A 256 16.15 -17.93 0.05
C LYS A 256 16.58 -16.47 0.04
N LEU A 257 15.62 -15.56 0.07
CA LEU A 257 15.88 -14.12 0.07
C LEU A 257 16.70 -13.66 1.28
N ILE A 258 16.65 -14.41 2.39
CA ILE A 258 17.49 -14.14 3.58
C ILE A 258 18.97 -14.14 3.22
N GLN A 259 19.43 -15.11 2.42
CA GLN A 259 20.83 -15.20 2.01
C GLN A 259 21.17 -14.12 0.97
N ASP A 260 20.32 -13.94 -0.04
CA ASP A 260 20.55 -12.94 -1.08
C ASP A 260 20.64 -11.52 -0.49
N ILE A 261 19.74 -11.18 0.44
CA ILE A 261 19.73 -9.85 1.06
C ILE A 261 20.83 -9.74 2.12
N GLY A 262 20.95 -10.71 3.02
CA GLY A 262 21.91 -10.66 4.12
C GLY A 262 23.36 -10.73 3.66
N GLU A 263 23.72 -11.71 2.83
CA GLU A 263 25.11 -11.95 2.44
C GLU A 263 25.54 -11.10 1.23
N VAL A 264 24.65 -10.92 0.25
CA VAL A 264 25.00 -10.23 -1.01
C VAL A 264 24.69 -8.75 -0.91
N LEU A 265 23.43 -8.37 -0.67
CA LEU A 265 23.02 -6.97 -0.73
C LEU A 265 23.58 -6.14 0.44
N LEU A 266 23.47 -6.66 1.67
CA LEU A 266 23.92 -5.98 2.87
C LEU A 266 25.40 -6.22 3.17
N GLY A 267 25.87 -7.48 3.07
CA GLY A 267 27.28 -7.81 3.29
C GLY A 267 28.18 -7.20 2.20
N LYS A 268 28.21 -7.82 1.02
CA LYS A 268 29.11 -7.38 -0.07
C LYS A 268 28.73 -6.03 -0.69
N GLY A 269 27.46 -5.62 -0.59
CA GLY A 269 26.97 -4.40 -1.20
C GLY A 269 27.28 -3.12 -0.43
N LEU A 270 27.45 -3.21 0.90
CA LEU A 270 27.71 -2.06 1.80
C LEU A 270 29.17 -1.94 2.26
N GLU A 271 30.00 -2.93 1.90
CA GLU A 271 31.47 -2.84 1.85
C GLU A 271 31.94 -1.87 0.74
#